data_AF-A0D0R1-F1
#
_entry.id   AF-A0D0R1-F1
#
_cell.length_a   1.000
_cell.length_b   1.000
_cell.length_c   1.000
_cell.angle_alpha   90.00
_cell.angle_beta   90.00
_cell.angle_gamma   90.00
#
_symmetry.space_group_name_H-M   'P 1'
#
loop_
_entity.id
_entity.type
_entity.pdbx_description
1 polymer ?
#
loop_
_entity_poly.entity_id
_entity_poly.type
_entity_poly.pdbx_seq_one_letter_code
_entity_poly.pdbx_strand_id
1 'polypeptide(L)'
;MILLLYILIASTHQAEYTLTIKKGDQYETPTLPVYQKNSEISQIRIKLGVTGATYVVPHDENQQRCMSSWNKLWGYSRCFGSLHHKDSDRFVFRRAQSCLKYNEQGLYVVPNCQEQDLVEIAAYAYDNSVVPYEHPDQLIRIFTTKIRTEVWYQYRLIFLADSTIYELLNDNGDLLERQSIKHRTCYAWKNGYRLNLYFGGVCEAPVDVVADHVEQS
;
A
#
# COMPACT_ATOMS: atom_id res chain seq x y z
N MET A 1 15.94 -13.75 -52.46
CA MET A 1 16.16 -12.45 -51.79
C MET A 1 15.35 -12.48 -50.50
N ILE A 2 15.98 -12.73 -49.36
CA ILE A 2 15.29 -12.89 -48.06
C ILE A 2 15.26 -11.51 -47.40
N LEU A 3 14.07 -10.93 -47.28
CA LEU A 3 13.85 -9.66 -46.60
C LEU A 3 13.77 -9.92 -45.09
N LEU A 4 14.86 -9.67 -44.37
CA LEU A 4 14.89 -9.71 -42.90
C LEU A 4 14.20 -8.46 -42.36
N LEU A 5 12.97 -8.62 -41.90
CA LEU A 5 12.22 -7.61 -41.19
C LEU A 5 12.73 -7.54 -39.74
N TYR A 6 13.59 -6.57 -39.44
CA TYR A 6 14.00 -6.28 -38.07
C TYR A 6 12.87 -5.55 -37.34
N ILE A 7 12.13 -6.26 -36.50
CA ILE A 7 11.20 -5.66 -35.55
C ILE A 7 12.04 -5.07 -34.42
N LEU A 8 12.24 -3.75 -34.43
CA LEU A 8 12.75 -3.00 -33.29
C LEU A 8 11.67 -3.01 -32.22
N ILE A 9 11.78 -3.92 -31.26
CA ILE A 9 10.99 -3.87 -30.03
C ILE A 9 11.58 -2.73 -29.20
N ALA A 10 10.93 -1.57 -29.22
CA ALA A 10 11.25 -0.49 -28.31
C ALA A 10 10.89 -0.95 -26.89
N SER A 11 11.89 -1.39 -26.14
CA SER A 11 11.75 -1.63 -24.71
C SER A 11 11.57 -0.29 -24.02
N THR A 12 10.34 0.02 -23.61
CA THR A 12 10.09 1.14 -22.69
C THR A 12 10.69 0.78 -21.34
N HIS A 13 11.88 1.27 -21.04
CA HIS A 13 12.45 1.18 -19.69
C HIS A 13 11.62 2.07 -18.76
N GLN A 14 10.75 1.44 -17.96
CA GLN A 14 10.12 2.11 -16.83
C GLN A 14 11.18 2.27 -15.74
N ALA A 15 11.30 3.47 -15.19
CA ALA A 15 12.26 3.75 -14.14
C ALA A 15 11.83 3.06 -12.84
N GLU A 16 12.74 2.29 -12.27
CA GLU A 16 12.62 1.73 -10.92
C GLU A 16 13.18 2.72 -9.91
N TYR A 17 12.49 2.85 -8.79
CA TYR A 17 12.84 3.77 -7.73
C TYR A 17 12.68 3.08 -6.37
N THR A 18 13.59 3.34 -5.44
CA THR A 18 13.47 2.84 -4.06
C THR A 18 12.87 3.90 -3.16
N LEU A 19 11.80 3.55 -2.46
CA LEU A 19 11.23 4.33 -1.37
C LEU A 19 11.78 3.80 -0.05
N THR A 20 12.18 4.70 0.84
CA THR A 20 12.60 4.34 2.19
C THR A 20 11.88 5.22 3.19
N ILE A 21 11.19 4.60 4.13
CA ILE A 21 10.72 5.26 5.34
C ILE A 21 11.80 5.06 6.38
N LYS A 22 12.31 6.15 6.97
CA LYS A 22 13.37 6.05 7.97
C LYS A 22 12.79 5.70 9.33
N LYS A 23 13.60 5.01 10.14
CA LYS A 23 13.28 4.81 11.56
C LYS A 23 12.98 6.16 12.23
N GLY A 24 11.88 6.22 12.98
CA GLY A 24 11.39 7.45 13.62
C GLY A 24 10.49 8.28 12.72
N ASP A 25 10.39 7.98 11.42
CA ASP A 25 9.41 8.66 10.58
C ASP A 25 8.00 8.14 10.90
N GLN A 26 7.11 9.06 11.23
CA GLN A 26 5.66 8.85 11.26
C GLN A 26 5.04 9.93 10.41
N TYR A 27 4.22 9.58 9.41
CA TYR A 27 3.41 10.58 8.69
C TYR A 27 4.13 11.83 8.14
N GLU A 28 5.47 11.89 8.10
CA GLU A 28 6.16 13.18 7.99
C GLU A 28 7.10 13.25 6.81
N THR A 29 6.50 13.57 5.67
CA THR A 29 6.72 14.83 4.96
C THR A 29 5.55 14.92 3.99
N PRO A 30 4.95 16.09 3.69
CA PRO A 30 4.05 16.19 2.56
C PRO A 30 4.86 15.78 1.33
N THR A 31 4.75 14.50 0.95
CA THR A 31 5.09 14.04 -0.39
C THR A 31 4.24 14.93 -1.25
N LEU A 32 4.87 15.96 -1.82
CA LEU A 32 4.16 17.04 -2.47
C LEU A 32 3.23 16.36 -3.44
N PRO A 33 1.92 16.44 -3.17
CA PRO A 33 1.00 15.53 -3.77
C PRO A 33 1.08 15.79 -5.28
N VAL A 34 1.55 14.80 -6.04
CA VAL A 34 1.83 15.01 -7.47
C VAL A 34 0.48 15.07 -8.13
N TYR A 35 0.10 16.27 -8.56
CA TYR A 35 -1.16 16.44 -9.26
C TYR A 35 -1.13 15.59 -10.52
N GLN A 36 -2.08 14.67 -10.59
CA GLN A 36 -2.25 13.82 -11.75
C GLN A 36 -3.73 13.85 -12.11
N LYS A 37 -4.00 14.08 -13.40
CA LYS A 37 -5.27 13.67 -13.97
C LYS A 37 -5.19 12.15 -14.05
N ASN A 38 -5.83 11.47 -13.11
CA ASN A 38 -5.83 10.01 -13.08
C ASN A 38 -6.46 9.54 -14.40
N SER A 39 -5.76 8.61 -15.06
CA SER A 39 -6.40 7.68 -15.98
C SER A 39 -7.52 6.95 -15.24
N GLU A 40 -8.43 6.31 -15.98
CA GLU A 40 -9.45 5.45 -15.36
C GLU A 40 -8.83 4.30 -14.58
N ILE A 41 -7.56 3.99 -14.87
CA ILE A 41 -6.77 2.95 -14.23
C ILE A 41 -5.44 3.57 -13.81
N SER A 42 -5.08 3.46 -12.53
CA SER A 42 -3.72 3.68 -12.06
C SER A 42 -3.12 2.35 -11.61
N GLN A 43 -1.86 2.11 -11.96
CA GLN A 43 -1.21 0.83 -11.71
C GLN A 43 0.26 1.02 -11.38
N ILE A 44 0.73 0.27 -10.38
CA ILE A 44 2.13 0.23 -10.00
C ILE A 44 2.59 -1.20 -9.74
N ARG A 45 3.90 -1.43 -9.84
CA ARG A 45 4.57 -2.61 -9.28
C ARG A 45 5.28 -2.21 -8.01
N ILE A 46 5.11 -3.00 -6.95
CA ILE A 46 5.85 -2.85 -5.70
C ILE A 46 6.47 -4.19 -5.30
N LYS A 47 7.71 -4.11 -4.81
CA LYS A 47 8.39 -5.18 -4.07
C LYS A 47 8.77 -4.63 -2.69
N LEU A 48 8.11 -5.14 -1.66
CA LEU A 48 8.40 -4.77 -0.26
C LEU A 48 9.68 -5.46 0.21
N GLY A 49 10.57 -4.70 0.83
CA GLY A 49 11.77 -5.22 1.45
C GLY A 49 11.46 -6.13 2.65
N VAL A 50 12.41 -6.97 3.05
CA VAL A 50 12.29 -7.86 4.24
C VAL A 50 11.84 -7.12 5.50
N THR A 51 12.26 -5.86 5.69
CA THR A 51 11.88 -5.06 6.85
C THR A 51 10.38 -4.75 6.91
N GLY A 52 9.66 -4.86 5.80
CA GLY A 52 8.20 -4.72 5.74
C GLY A 52 7.42 -5.85 6.42
N ALA A 53 8.02 -7.03 6.62
CA ALA A 53 7.40 -8.17 7.32
C ALA A 53 8.00 -8.46 8.71
N THR A 54 9.20 -7.94 8.99
CA THR A 54 9.99 -8.34 10.15
C THR A 54 10.07 -7.29 11.26
N TYR A 55 9.60 -6.07 11.02
CA TYR A 55 9.66 -4.98 12.00
C TYR A 55 8.97 -5.32 13.33
N VAL A 56 9.58 -4.91 14.45
CA VAL A 56 9.04 -5.05 15.80
C VAL A 56 9.15 -3.69 16.48
N VAL A 57 8.05 -3.20 17.04
CA VAL A 57 8.03 -1.93 17.77
C VAL A 57 8.58 -2.11 19.19
N PRO A 58 9.13 -1.04 19.80
CA PRO A 58 9.60 -1.07 21.19
C PRO A 58 8.56 -1.62 22.17
N HIS A 59 9.04 -2.17 23.28
CA HIS A 59 8.18 -2.66 24.35
C HIS A 59 7.68 -1.49 25.20
N ASP A 60 6.48 -1.02 24.89
CA ASP A 60 5.76 0.04 25.59
C ASP A 60 4.25 -0.24 25.63
N GLU A 61 3.49 0.66 26.27
CA GLU A 61 2.03 0.56 26.41
C GLU A 61 1.26 0.61 25.07
N ASN A 62 1.88 1.09 23.99
CA ASN A 62 1.29 1.18 22.66
C ASN A 62 1.72 0.01 21.75
N GLN A 63 2.59 -0.89 22.19
CA GLN A 63 3.16 -1.96 21.38
C GLN A 63 2.11 -2.77 20.62
N GLN A 64 1.02 -3.18 21.28
CA GLN A 64 -0.05 -3.94 20.61
C GLN A 64 -0.76 -3.10 19.54
N ARG A 65 -1.03 -1.84 19.84
CA ARG A 65 -1.70 -0.90 18.94
C ARG A 65 -0.84 -0.60 17.71
N CYS A 66 0.46 -0.37 17.89
CA CYS A 66 1.37 -0.11 16.78
C CYS A 66 1.52 -1.32 15.85
N MET A 67 1.58 -2.53 16.41
CA MET A 67 1.82 -3.76 15.64
C MET A 67 0.59 -4.25 14.88
N SER A 68 -0.60 -3.97 15.41
CA SER A 68 -1.87 -4.24 14.74
C SER A 68 -2.26 -3.16 13.73
N SER A 69 -1.64 -1.97 13.81
CA SER A 69 -1.92 -0.87 12.89
C SER A 69 -1.44 -1.13 11.47
N TRP A 70 -2.08 -0.45 10.54
CA TRP A 70 -1.78 -0.50 9.12
C TRP A 70 -0.89 0.65 8.70
N ASN A 71 0.02 0.38 7.76
CA ASN A 71 0.92 1.34 7.14
C ASN A 71 0.47 1.61 5.70
N LYS A 72 0.61 2.84 5.21
CA LYS A 72 0.19 3.14 3.84
C LYS A 72 1.24 2.66 2.85
N LEU A 73 0.82 1.82 1.92
CA LEU A 73 1.69 1.32 0.84
C LEU A 73 1.71 2.28 -0.35
N TRP A 74 0.53 2.57 -0.88
CA TRP A 74 0.32 3.42 -2.06
C TRP A 74 -1.14 3.83 -2.15
N GLY A 75 -1.43 4.91 -2.87
CA GLY A 75 -2.80 5.31 -3.11
C GLY A 75 -2.93 6.55 -3.97
N TYR A 76 -4.17 7.00 -4.12
CA TYR A 76 -4.52 8.20 -4.86
C TYR A 76 -5.59 8.97 -4.12
N SER A 77 -5.46 10.31 -4.09
CA SER A 77 -6.59 11.14 -3.72
C SER A 77 -7.57 11.28 -4.88
N ARG A 78 -8.82 11.57 -4.56
CA ARG A 78 -9.88 11.90 -5.51
C ARG A 78 -10.30 13.35 -5.34
N CYS A 79 -11.24 13.80 -6.18
CA CYS A 79 -12.04 15.00 -5.97
C CYS A 79 -11.21 16.28 -5.70
N PHE A 80 -10.40 16.70 -6.68
CA PHE A 80 -9.58 17.93 -6.64
C PHE A 80 -10.12 19.07 -5.75
N GLY A 81 -9.25 19.59 -4.86
CA GLY A 81 -9.57 20.67 -3.92
C GLY A 81 -9.90 20.21 -2.49
N SER A 82 -10.18 18.92 -2.27
CA SER A 82 -10.15 18.33 -0.94
C SER A 82 -8.69 18.07 -0.52
N LEU A 83 -8.34 18.35 0.74
CA LEU A 83 -7.07 17.90 1.31
C LEU A 83 -6.90 16.39 1.02
N HIS A 84 -5.68 15.96 0.67
CA HIS A 84 -5.38 14.60 0.22
C HIS A 84 -5.74 13.48 1.23
N HIS A 85 -6.06 13.84 2.47
CA HIS A 85 -6.56 12.94 3.51
C HIS A 85 -8.08 12.81 3.58
N LYS A 86 -8.85 13.62 2.84
CA LYS A 86 -10.32 13.65 2.94
C LYS A 86 -11.01 12.68 1.98
N ASP A 87 -10.51 12.58 0.75
CA ASP A 87 -11.05 11.72 -0.28
C ASP A 87 -9.88 10.99 -0.94
N SER A 88 -9.60 9.76 -0.52
CA SER A 88 -8.44 9.00 -1.01
C SER A 88 -8.61 7.49 -0.95
N ASP A 89 -8.17 6.82 -2.01
CA ASP A 89 -8.03 5.38 -2.15
C ASP A 89 -6.64 4.95 -1.69
N ARG A 90 -6.54 3.92 -0.86
CA ARG A 90 -5.25 3.45 -0.35
C ARG A 90 -5.17 1.93 -0.33
N PHE A 91 -4.04 1.41 -0.80
CA PHE A 91 -3.52 0.14 -0.35
C PHE A 91 -2.70 0.35 0.92
N VAL A 92 -2.91 -0.53 1.89
CA VAL A 92 -2.19 -0.54 3.15
C VAL A 92 -1.65 -1.93 3.45
N PHE A 93 -0.62 -1.98 4.28
CA PHE A 93 0.03 -3.23 4.67
C PHE A 93 0.35 -3.25 6.16
N ARG A 94 0.46 -4.44 6.71
CA ARG A 94 1.13 -4.69 7.99
C ARG A 94 1.77 -6.07 7.93
N ARG A 95 2.75 -6.33 8.79
CA ARG A 95 3.30 -7.70 8.89
C ARG A 95 2.23 -8.70 9.32
N ALA A 96 2.40 -9.96 8.92
CA ALA A 96 1.50 -11.04 9.33
C ALA A 96 1.40 -11.13 10.86
N GLN A 97 0.17 -11.07 11.38
CA GLN A 97 -0.08 -11.03 12.81
C GLN A 97 0.01 -12.42 13.47
N SER A 98 -0.10 -13.49 12.69
CA SER A 98 -0.01 -14.88 13.17
C SER A 98 1.32 -15.21 13.86
N CYS A 99 2.39 -14.53 13.44
CA CYS A 99 3.75 -14.68 13.99
C CYS A 99 3.99 -13.85 15.24
N LEU A 100 2.99 -13.11 15.71
CA LEU A 100 3.07 -12.23 16.86
C LEU A 100 2.23 -12.80 18.00
N LYS A 101 2.80 -12.82 19.20
CA LYS A 101 2.10 -13.23 20.42
C LYS A 101 2.40 -12.23 21.53
N TYR A 102 1.42 -12.07 22.42
CA TYR A 102 1.50 -11.18 23.57
C TYR A 102 1.42 -12.02 24.84
N ASN A 103 2.35 -11.78 25.77
CA ASN A 103 2.35 -12.35 27.12
C ASN A 103 2.63 -11.24 28.16
N GLU A 104 2.86 -11.62 29.41
CA GLU A 104 3.17 -10.69 30.50
C GLU A 104 4.46 -9.89 30.29
N GLN A 105 5.38 -10.41 29.48
CA GLN A 105 6.63 -9.74 29.09
C GLN A 105 6.49 -8.92 27.80
N GLY A 106 5.28 -8.86 27.24
CA GLY A 106 4.96 -8.12 26.02
C GLY A 106 4.91 -8.96 24.76
N LEU A 107 5.20 -8.31 23.64
CA LEU A 107 5.25 -8.92 22.34
C LEU A 107 6.49 -9.81 22.19
N TYR A 108 6.28 -11.00 21.64
CA TYR A 108 7.36 -11.82 21.09
C TYR A 108 6.99 -12.35 19.72
N VAL A 109 8.02 -12.59 18.90
CA VAL A 109 7.89 -13.23 17.59
C VAL A 109 7.96 -14.74 17.77
N VAL A 110 6.99 -15.47 17.22
CA VAL A 110 6.97 -16.93 17.26
C VAL A 110 8.18 -17.48 16.49
N PRO A 111 9.08 -18.26 17.13
CA PRO A 111 10.22 -18.86 16.43
C PRO A 111 9.76 -19.76 15.28
N ASN A 112 10.46 -19.69 14.14
CA ASN A 112 10.15 -20.49 12.94
C ASN A 112 8.71 -20.34 12.42
N CYS A 113 8.12 -19.14 12.58
CA CYS A 113 6.80 -18.88 12.05
C CYS A 113 6.78 -19.01 10.52
N GLN A 114 5.84 -19.79 9.98
CA GLN A 114 5.72 -20.02 8.53
C GLN A 114 5.38 -18.75 7.73
N GLU A 115 4.81 -17.75 8.40
CA GLU A 115 4.37 -16.49 7.77
C GLU A 115 5.32 -15.31 8.09
N GLN A 116 6.54 -15.55 8.56
CA GLN A 116 7.46 -14.49 8.99
C GLN A 116 7.85 -13.49 7.89
N ASP A 117 7.81 -13.92 6.63
CA ASP A 117 8.11 -13.10 5.44
C ASP A 117 6.83 -12.64 4.71
N LEU A 118 5.67 -12.83 5.34
CA LEU A 118 4.39 -12.43 4.76
C LEU A 118 3.91 -11.11 5.35
N VAL A 119 3.27 -10.31 4.51
CA VAL A 119 2.52 -9.13 4.90
C VAL A 119 1.05 -9.32 4.56
N GLU A 120 0.20 -8.84 5.46
CA GLU A 120 -1.21 -8.66 5.22
C GLU A 120 -1.41 -7.38 4.42
N ILE A 121 -2.27 -7.43 3.41
CA ILE A 121 -2.65 -6.27 2.59
C ILE A 121 -4.11 -5.94 2.85
N ALA A 122 -4.46 -4.68 2.67
CA ALA A 122 -5.84 -4.23 2.69
C ALA A 122 -6.04 -3.02 1.78
N ALA A 123 -7.29 -2.70 1.50
CA ALA A 123 -7.67 -1.48 0.83
C ALA A 123 -8.71 -0.71 1.64
N TYR A 124 -8.63 0.61 1.65
CA TYR A 124 -9.72 1.43 2.15
C TYR A 124 -9.82 2.77 1.42
N ALA A 125 -10.98 3.39 1.60
CA ALA A 125 -11.31 4.72 1.10
C ALA A 125 -11.51 5.68 2.27
N TYR A 126 -10.95 6.88 2.14
CA TYR A 126 -11.46 8.04 2.82
C TYR A 126 -12.55 8.69 1.97
N ASP A 127 -13.69 9.00 2.58
CA ASP A 127 -14.74 9.84 2.00
C ASP A 127 -15.13 10.92 3.01
N ASN A 128 -14.91 12.19 2.67
CA ASN A 128 -15.19 13.34 3.53
C ASN A 128 -14.56 13.26 4.94
N SER A 129 -13.32 12.76 5.06
CA SER A 129 -12.62 12.60 6.34
C SER A 129 -13.20 11.53 7.27
N VAL A 130 -14.16 10.71 6.83
CA VAL A 130 -14.56 9.53 7.59
C VAL A 130 -13.38 8.57 7.57
N VAL A 131 -12.73 8.41 8.72
CA VAL A 131 -11.56 7.56 8.90
C VAL A 131 -12.02 6.10 8.98
N PRO A 132 -11.67 5.23 8.03
CA PRO A 132 -12.14 3.85 8.05
C PRO A 132 -11.38 2.96 9.06
N TYR A 133 -10.54 3.55 9.91
CA TYR A 133 -9.65 2.85 10.85
C TYR A 133 -9.58 3.50 12.24
N GLU A 134 -10.63 4.20 12.71
CA GLU A 134 -10.68 4.69 14.10
C GLU A 134 -10.35 3.58 15.13
N HIS A 135 -10.63 2.32 14.75
CA HIS A 135 -10.13 1.11 15.38
C HIS A 135 -9.04 0.49 14.48
N PRO A 136 -7.75 0.68 14.77
CA PRO A 136 -6.64 0.24 13.89
C PRO A 136 -6.61 -1.28 13.63
N ASP A 137 -7.27 -2.06 14.47
CA ASP A 137 -7.48 -3.50 14.35
C ASP A 137 -8.64 -3.88 13.40
N GLN A 138 -9.49 -2.94 13.01
CA GLN A 138 -10.70 -3.18 12.22
C GLN A 138 -10.72 -2.32 10.95
N LEU A 139 -10.17 -2.85 9.86
CA LEU A 139 -10.39 -2.25 8.55
C LEU A 139 -11.75 -2.64 7.97
N ILE A 140 -12.35 -1.71 7.23
CA ILE A 140 -13.61 -1.94 6.51
C ILE A 140 -13.48 -3.06 5.46
N ARG A 141 -12.30 -3.18 4.84
CA ARG A 141 -12.00 -4.21 3.83
C ARG A 141 -10.55 -4.69 4.00
N ILE A 142 -10.38 -6.00 4.14
CA ILE A 142 -9.08 -6.66 4.33
C ILE A 142 -8.88 -7.62 3.17
N PHE A 143 -7.68 -7.67 2.58
CA PHE A 143 -7.39 -8.70 1.60
C PHE A 143 -7.12 -10.01 2.32
N THR A 144 -7.79 -11.07 1.87
CA THR A 144 -7.54 -12.42 2.39
C THR A 144 -6.17 -12.96 1.95
N THR A 145 -5.69 -12.46 0.82
CA THR A 145 -4.37 -12.76 0.28
C THR A 145 -3.28 -12.05 1.07
N LYS A 146 -2.33 -12.82 1.59
CA LYS A 146 -1.05 -12.33 2.08
C LYS A 146 -0.01 -12.41 0.98
N ILE A 147 0.92 -11.47 0.96
CA ILE A 147 2.00 -11.43 -0.02
C ILE A 147 3.35 -11.60 0.65
N ARG A 148 4.35 -12.07 -0.09
CA ARG A 148 5.72 -12.26 0.41
C ARG A 148 6.58 -11.03 0.16
N THR A 149 7.50 -10.71 1.06
CA THR A 149 8.55 -9.72 0.81
C THR A 149 9.51 -10.20 -0.28
N GLU A 150 10.26 -9.28 -0.90
CA GLU A 150 11.21 -9.55 -1.99
C GLU A 150 10.58 -10.16 -3.25
N VAL A 151 9.25 -10.09 -3.39
CA VAL A 151 8.49 -10.50 -4.58
C VAL A 151 7.75 -9.29 -5.15
N TRP A 152 7.75 -9.16 -6.48
CA TRP A 152 6.99 -8.12 -7.18
C TRP A 152 5.51 -8.46 -7.25
N TYR A 153 4.67 -7.46 -6.95
CA TYR A 153 3.23 -7.52 -7.12
C TYR A 153 2.74 -6.27 -7.86
N GLN A 154 1.66 -6.42 -8.61
CA GLN A 154 1.00 -5.29 -9.26
C GLN A 154 -0.22 -4.86 -8.45
N TYR A 155 -0.35 -3.56 -8.21
CA TYR A 155 -1.47 -2.94 -7.52
C TYR A 155 -2.18 -2.04 -8.50
N ARG A 156 -3.48 -2.29 -8.70
CA ARG A 156 -4.29 -1.56 -9.66
C ARG A 156 -5.49 -0.92 -8.98
N LEU A 157 -5.68 0.37 -9.23
CA LEU A 157 -6.85 1.15 -8.87
C LEU A 157 -7.62 1.48 -10.15
N ILE A 158 -8.84 0.99 -10.27
CA ILE A 158 -9.75 1.37 -11.35
C ILE A 158 -10.79 2.32 -10.77
N PHE A 159 -10.71 3.57 -11.19
CA PHE A 159 -11.56 4.63 -10.69
C PHE A 159 -12.88 4.66 -11.47
N LEU A 160 -14.00 4.61 -10.75
CA LEU A 160 -15.36 4.78 -11.28
C LEU A 160 -16.02 6.00 -10.63
N ALA A 161 -17.08 6.56 -11.20
CA ALA A 161 -17.66 7.81 -10.69
C ALA A 161 -18.11 7.77 -9.21
N ASP A 162 -18.50 6.60 -8.71
CA ASP A 162 -19.06 6.36 -7.37
C ASP A 162 -18.36 5.23 -6.61
N SER A 163 -17.23 4.73 -7.12
CA SER A 163 -16.54 3.57 -6.56
C SER A 163 -15.08 3.51 -7.03
N THR A 164 -14.30 2.67 -6.38
CA THR A 164 -12.96 2.26 -6.83
C THR A 164 -12.88 0.75 -6.75
N ILE A 165 -12.32 0.13 -7.79
CA ILE A 165 -11.98 -1.29 -7.79
C ILE A 165 -10.48 -1.40 -7.52
N TYR A 166 -10.14 -2.20 -6.52
CA TYR A 166 -8.78 -2.49 -6.10
C TYR A 166 -8.46 -3.91 -6.56
N GLU A 167 -7.36 -4.07 -7.27
CA GLU A 167 -6.88 -5.38 -7.71
C GLU A 167 -5.43 -5.57 -7.29
N LEU A 168 -5.17 -6.73 -6.71
CA LEU A 168 -3.85 -7.24 -6.39
C LEU A 168 -3.54 -8.34 -7.40
N LEU A 169 -2.44 -8.20 -8.13
CA LEU A 169 -1.97 -9.17 -9.10
C LEU A 169 -0.56 -9.65 -8.76
N ASN A 170 -0.22 -10.88 -9.14
CA ASN A 170 1.16 -11.37 -9.05
C ASN A 170 2.03 -10.74 -10.14
N ASP A 171 3.32 -11.07 -10.15
CA ASP A 171 4.26 -10.49 -11.13
C ASP A 171 3.92 -10.83 -12.59
N ASN A 172 3.32 -12.00 -12.83
CA ASN A 172 2.88 -12.45 -14.14
C ASN A 172 1.60 -11.74 -14.61
N GLY A 173 0.96 -10.95 -13.75
CA GLY A 173 -0.31 -10.28 -14.04
C GLY A 173 -1.55 -11.14 -13.76
N ASP A 174 -1.40 -12.28 -13.08
CA ASP A 174 -2.56 -13.06 -12.64
C ASP A 174 -3.25 -12.35 -11.48
N LEU A 175 -4.57 -12.23 -11.55
CA LEU A 175 -5.37 -11.65 -10.48
C LEU A 175 -5.33 -12.57 -9.24
N LEU A 176 -4.80 -12.05 -8.14
CA LEU A 176 -4.81 -12.74 -6.85
C LEU A 176 -6.08 -12.40 -6.07
N GLU A 177 -6.46 -11.12 -6.05
CA GLU A 177 -7.64 -10.67 -5.32
C GLU A 177 -8.19 -9.35 -5.86
N ARG A 178 -9.51 -9.16 -5.71
CA ARG A 178 -10.24 -7.98 -6.15
C ARG A 178 -11.23 -7.52 -5.09
N GLN A 179 -11.26 -6.22 -4.82
CA GLN A 179 -12.22 -5.59 -3.92
C GLN A 179 -12.83 -4.35 -4.56
N SER A 180 -14.04 -3.98 -4.13
CA SER A 180 -14.70 -2.75 -4.55
C SER A 180 -15.13 -1.97 -3.33
N ILE A 181 -14.82 -0.68 -3.34
CA ILE A 181 -15.19 0.26 -2.30
C ILE A 181 -16.04 1.35 -2.94
N LYS A 182 -17.20 1.61 -2.34
CA LYS A 182 -18.13 2.63 -2.79
C LYS A 182 -17.70 3.98 -2.25
N HIS A 183 -17.78 5.00 -3.08
CA HIS A 183 -17.46 6.38 -2.78
C HIS A 183 -18.68 7.28 -2.93
N ARG A 184 -18.60 8.44 -2.31
CA ARG A 184 -19.50 9.55 -2.67
C ARG A 184 -19.21 10.01 -4.10
N THR A 185 -20.24 10.49 -4.78
CA THR A 185 -20.06 11.11 -6.10
C THR A 185 -19.40 12.48 -5.96
N CYS A 186 -18.46 12.81 -6.84
CA CYS A 186 -17.90 14.15 -6.96
C CYS A 186 -17.58 14.47 -8.44
N TYR A 187 -17.62 15.76 -8.80
CA TYR A 187 -17.48 16.20 -10.20
C TYR A 187 -16.09 15.89 -10.80
N ALA A 188 -15.03 15.99 -9.99
CA ALA A 188 -13.64 15.82 -10.42
C ALA A 188 -13.03 14.53 -9.86
N TRP A 189 -13.77 13.42 -9.88
CA TRP A 189 -13.33 12.14 -9.29
C TRP A 189 -12.07 11.54 -9.94
N LYS A 190 -11.76 11.95 -11.18
CA LYS A 190 -10.52 11.59 -11.90
C LYS A 190 -9.32 12.47 -11.54
N ASN A 191 -9.52 13.55 -10.79
CA ASN A 191 -8.44 14.49 -10.48
C ASN A 191 -8.04 14.32 -9.02
N GLY A 192 -6.74 14.20 -8.77
CA GLY A 192 -6.22 14.15 -7.43
C GLY A 192 -4.72 14.02 -7.43
N TYR A 193 -4.23 13.33 -6.42
CA TYR A 193 -2.82 13.31 -6.09
C TYR A 193 -2.34 11.90 -5.83
N ARG A 194 -1.16 11.58 -6.35
CA ARG A 194 -0.49 10.34 -5.98
C ARG A 194 -0.05 10.38 -4.52
N LEU A 195 -0.27 9.28 -3.81
CA LEU A 195 0.08 9.08 -2.41
C LEU A 195 1.14 7.97 -2.30
N ASN A 196 2.38 8.32 -1.92
CA ASN A 196 3.50 7.37 -1.82
C ASN A 196 3.59 6.69 -0.45
N LEU A 197 4.34 5.59 -0.35
CA LEU A 197 4.65 4.84 0.87
C LEU A 197 4.93 5.74 2.10
N TYR A 198 4.26 5.48 3.22
CA TYR A 198 4.66 5.99 4.54
C TYR A 198 4.31 4.98 5.65
N PHE A 199 5.06 5.02 6.75
CA PHE A 199 4.68 4.32 7.97
C PHE A 199 3.66 5.18 8.71
N GLY A 200 2.49 4.62 8.98
CA GLY A 200 1.40 5.46 9.45
C GLY A 200 0.11 4.72 9.68
N GLY A 201 -0.09 4.42 10.96
CA GLY A 201 -1.38 4.24 11.60
C GLY A 201 -1.38 5.09 12.87
N VAL A 202 -0.70 4.62 13.92
CA VAL A 202 -0.63 5.29 15.23
C VAL A 202 0.78 5.52 15.76
N CYS A 203 1.82 4.94 15.15
CA CYS A 203 3.20 4.99 15.65
C CYS A 203 4.21 5.23 14.52
N GLU A 204 5.41 5.69 14.90
CA GLU A 204 6.59 5.82 14.05
C GLU A 204 7.13 4.48 13.56
N ALA A 205 7.83 4.53 12.42
CA ALA A 205 8.55 3.37 11.90
C ALA A 205 9.62 2.92 12.91
N PRO A 206 9.58 1.68 13.42
CA PRO A 206 10.56 1.22 14.40
C PRO A 206 11.92 0.87 13.78
N VAL A 207 11.93 0.66 12.46
CA VAL A 207 13.09 0.36 11.61
C VAL A 207 12.91 1.03 10.25
N ASP A 208 13.98 1.11 9.47
CA ASP A 208 13.87 1.53 8.06
C ASP A 208 13.00 0.52 7.30
N VAL A 209 11.96 1.01 6.61
CA VAL A 209 11.09 0.20 5.74
C VAL A 209 11.33 0.58 4.29
N VAL A 210 11.70 -0.41 3.48
CA VAL A 210 12.12 -0.22 2.09
C VAL A 210 11.10 -0.85 1.15
N ALA A 211 10.82 -0.18 0.04
CA ALA A 211 10.05 -0.74 -1.07
C ALA A 211 10.62 -0.26 -2.41
N ASP A 212 10.83 -1.17 -3.33
CA ASP A 212 11.11 -0.82 -4.72
C ASP A 212 9.77 -0.63 -5.46
N HIS A 213 9.70 0.38 -6.32
CA HIS A 213 8.51 0.72 -7.07
C HIS A 213 8.80 1.02 -8.54
N VAL A 214 7.86 0.62 -9.40
CA VAL A 214 7.84 0.95 -10.82
C VAL A 214 6.43 1.43 -11.18
N GLU A 215 6.35 2.65 -11.73
CA GLU A 215 5.10 3.21 -12.25
C GLU A 215 4.76 2.59 -13.60
N GLN A 216 3.50 2.18 -13.78
CA GLN A 216 3.03 1.61 -15.04
C GLN A 216 2.10 2.58 -15.74
N SER A 217 2.52 3.01 -16.94
CA SER A 217 1.79 3.91 -17.84
C SER A 217 0.65 3.22 -18.56
#